data_AF-A0A950RTC9-F1
#
_entry.id   AF-A0A950RTC9-F1
#
_cell.length_a   1.000
_cell.length_b   1.000
_cell.length_c   1.000
_cell.angle_alpha   90.00
_cell.angle_beta   90.00
_cell.angle_gamma   90.00
#
_symmetry.space_group_name_H-M   'P 1'
#
loop_
_entity.id
_entity.type
_entity.pdbx_description
1 polymer ?
#
loop_
_entity_poly.entity_id
_entity_poly.type
_entity_poly.pdbx_seq_one_letter_code
_entity_poly.pdbx_strand_id
1 'polypeptide(L)'
;LGFATAGSLDAIFSANTFVELKLGIIHGYAQEFARVLKPNGYAVIDYIDPTTEEGWQHLLAQGPEMAHVYTFHAPEIIDRVFNSAGLSVLRRHQVGKSTFVVATNA
;
A
#
# COMPACT_ATOMS: atom_id res chain seq x y z
N LEU A 1 13.28 -8.89 -7.55
CA LEU A 1 13.01 -9.84 -6.43
C LEU A 1 12.37 -11.09 -7.04
N GLY A 2 13.10 -12.20 -7.19
CA GLY A 2 12.73 -13.29 -8.11
C GLY A 2 12.43 -14.63 -7.46
N PHE A 3 11.73 -14.67 -6.33
CA PHE A 3 11.42 -15.94 -5.64
C PHE A 3 10.07 -16.56 -6.07
N ALA A 4 9.17 -15.79 -6.68
CA ALA A 4 7.86 -16.24 -7.14
C ALA A 4 7.72 -16.16 -8.67
N THR A 5 7.17 -17.23 -9.26
CA THR A 5 6.85 -17.29 -10.69
C THR A 5 5.70 -16.34 -11.03
N ALA A 6 5.58 -15.93 -12.29
CA ALA A 6 4.47 -15.06 -12.70
C ALA A 6 3.13 -15.78 -12.54
N GLY A 7 2.10 -15.07 -12.07
CA GLY A 7 0.76 -15.64 -11.86
C GLY A 7 0.71 -16.82 -10.88
N SER A 8 1.60 -16.86 -9.89
CA SER A 8 1.69 -17.99 -8.95
C SER A 8 0.90 -17.80 -7.66
N LEU A 9 0.54 -16.57 -7.31
CA LEU A 9 -0.05 -16.23 -6.01
C LEU A 9 -1.54 -15.89 -6.13
N ASP A 10 -2.35 -16.43 -5.23
CA ASP A 10 -3.76 -16.05 -5.07
C ASP A 10 -3.92 -14.78 -4.23
N ALA A 11 -2.98 -14.55 -3.30
CA ALA A 11 -3.01 -13.40 -2.41
C ALA A 11 -1.61 -12.95 -1.98
N ILE A 12 -1.48 -11.65 -1.73
CA ILE A 12 -0.34 -10.97 -1.10
C ILE A 12 -0.87 -10.15 0.06
N PHE A 13 -0.20 -10.24 1.21
CA PHE A 13 -0.54 -9.46 2.39
C PHE A 13 0.71 -8.87 3.03
N SER A 14 0.65 -7.59 3.39
CA SER A 14 1.65 -6.92 4.21
C SER A 14 0.98 -5.92 5.14
N ALA A 15 1.41 -5.90 6.40
CA ALA A 15 0.95 -4.94 7.40
C ALA A 15 2.15 -4.29 8.09
N ASN A 16 2.04 -3.00 8.39
CA ASN A 16 3.04 -2.16 9.04
C ASN A 16 4.37 -2.01 8.31
N THR A 17 4.52 -2.53 7.09
CA THR A 17 5.74 -2.35 6.30
C THR A 17 5.60 -1.16 5.35
N PHE A 18 4.46 -1.06 4.66
CA PHE A 18 4.27 -0.07 3.60
C PHE A 18 4.05 1.35 4.13
N VAL A 19 3.69 1.50 5.40
CA VAL A 19 3.65 2.78 6.13
C VAL A 19 5.02 3.49 6.18
N GLU A 20 6.12 2.78 5.95
CA GLU A 20 7.49 3.32 5.98
C GLU A 20 8.05 3.59 4.57
N LEU A 21 7.31 3.21 3.52
CA LEU A 21 7.84 3.19 2.15
C LEU A 21 7.45 4.44 1.36
N LYS A 22 8.45 5.00 0.66
CA LYS A 22 8.22 6.07 -0.33
C LYS A 22 7.49 5.51 -1.56
N LEU A 23 6.71 6.38 -2.22
CA LEU A 23 5.86 6.03 -3.37
C LEU A 23 6.60 5.26 -4.49
N GLY A 24 7.85 5.61 -4.79
CA GLY A 24 8.63 4.90 -5.81
C GLY A 24 8.93 3.43 -5.45
N ILE A 25 9.12 3.13 -4.16
CA ILE A 25 9.32 1.77 -3.67
C ILE A 25 7.99 1.02 -3.68
N ILE A 26 6.91 1.66 -3.23
CA ILE A 26 5.55 1.10 -3.30
C ILE A 26 5.19 0.75 -4.74
N HIS A 27 5.51 1.61 -5.71
CA HIS A 27 5.29 1.35 -7.13
C HIS A 27 6.09 0.12 -7.62
N GLY A 28 7.35 -0.01 -7.22
CA GLY A 28 8.15 -1.21 -7.55
C GLY A 28 7.52 -2.49 -7.00
N TYR A 29 7.00 -2.46 -5.77
CA TYR A 29 6.23 -3.59 -5.23
C TYR A 29 4.93 -3.82 -5.98
N ALA A 30 4.17 -2.78 -6.34
CA ALA A 30 2.93 -2.90 -7.08
C ALA A 30 3.15 -3.57 -8.46
N GLN A 31 4.26 -3.24 -9.14
CA GLN A 31 4.65 -3.92 -10.40
C GLN A 31 4.93 -5.41 -10.19
N GLU A 32 5.65 -5.76 -9.12
CA GLU A 32 5.89 -7.17 -8.79
C GLU A 32 4.60 -7.88 -8.39
N PHE A 33 3.69 -7.22 -7.66
CA PHE A 33 2.39 -7.76 -7.30
C PHE A 33 1.58 -8.10 -8.54
N ALA A 34 1.47 -7.18 -9.50
CA ALA A 34 0.80 -7.42 -10.78
C ALA A 34 1.43 -8.59 -11.56
N ARG A 35 2.76 -8.75 -11.50
CA ARG A 35 3.47 -9.87 -12.15
C ARG A 35 3.14 -11.22 -11.52
N VAL A 36 3.11 -11.31 -10.19
CA VAL A 36 3.04 -12.61 -9.48
C VAL A 36 1.62 -13.02 -9.10
N LEU A 37 0.66 -12.09 -9.03
CA LEU A 37 -0.73 -12.42 -8.76
C LEU A 37 -1.36 -13.11 -9.97
N LYS A 38 -2.11 -14.18 -9.71
CA LYS A 38 -3.05 -14.76 -10.67
C LYS A 38 -4.11 -13.73 -11.08
N PRO A 39 -4.80 -13.92 -12.23
CA PRO A 39 -6.02 -13.17 -12.51
C PRO A 39 -7.01 -13.29 -11.35
N ASN A 40 -7.58 -12.17 -10.90
CA ASN A 40 -8.44 -12.06 -9.71
C ASN A 40 -7.75 -12.36 -8.37
N GLY A 41 -6.42 -12.46 -8.35
CA GLY A 41 -5.64 -12.52 -7.12
C GLY A 41 -5.59 -11.16 -6.42
N TYR A 42 -5.45 -11.16 -5.10
CA TYR A 42 -5.57 -9.94 -4.28
C TYR A 42 -4.24 -9.51 -3.66
N ALA A 43 -3.95 -8.20 -3.69
CA ALA A 43 -2.93 -7.58 -2.84
C ALA A 43 -3.59 -6.75 -1.75
N VAL A 44 -3.12 -6.91 -0.51
CA VAL A 44 -3.56 -6.13 0.64
C VAL A 44 -2.33 -5.56 1.34
N ILE A 45 -2.20 -4.24 1.34
CA ILE A 45 -1.13 -3.52 2.03
C ILE A 45 -1.70 -2.33 2.79
N ASP A 46 -0.98 -1.83 3.78
CA ASP A 46 -1.35 -0.64 4.52
C ASP A 46 -0.51 0.59 4.18
N TYR A 47 -1.09 1.77 4.35
CA TYR A 47 -0.40 3.04 4.32
C TYR A 47 -1.03 3.97 5.36
N ILE A 48 -0.36 5.06 5.70
CA ILE A 48 -0.97 6.08 6.56
C ILE A 48 -1.62 7.13 5.67
N ASP A 49 -2.94 7.29 5.82
CA ASP A 49 -3.75 8.25 5.09
C ASP A 49 -3.98 9.52 5.93
N PRO A 50 -3.30 10.64 5.64
CA PRO A 50 -3.47 11.88 6.38
C PRO A 50 -4.82 12.57 6.12
N THR A 51 -5.66 12.05 5.22
CA THR A 51 -7.02 12.56 4.99
C THR A 51 -8.05 11.97 5.97
N THR A 52 -7.68 10.90 6.68
CA THR A 52 -8.46 10.36 7.81
C THR A 52 -8.12 11.10 9.10
N GLU A 53 -9.06 11.14 10.04
CA GLU A 53 -8.82 11.76 11.35
C GLU A 53 -7.68 11.04 12.09
N GLU A 54 -7.69 9.72 12.12
CA GLU A 54 -6.68 8.93 12.82
C GLU A 54 -5.28 9.08 12.20
N GLY A 55 -5.19 9.10 10.87
CA GLY A 55 -3.94 9.34 10.17
C GLY A 55 -3.42 10.77 10.35
N TRP A 56 -4.32 11.75 10.38
CA TRP A 56 -3.97 13.15 10.66
C TRP A 56 -3.46 13.34 12.09
N GLN A 57 -4.14 12.77 13.08
CA GLN A 57 -3.68 12.81 14.47
C GLN A 57 -2.34 12.09 14.63
N HIS A 58 -2.13 10.98 13.92
CA HIS A 58 -0.84 10.30 13.91
C HIS A 58 0.28 11.17 13.31
N LEU A 59 0.01 11.91 12.23
CA LEU A 59 0.93 12.87 11.65
C LEU A 59 1.31 13.97 12.64
N LEU A 60 0.32 14.59 13.30
CA LEU A 60 0.55 15.66 14.28
C LEU A 60 1.31 15.19 15.52
N ALA A 61 1.15 13.91 15.89
CA ALA A 61 1.89 13.32 16.99
C ALA A 61 3.39 13.10 16.68
N GLN A 62 3.82 13.15 15.42
CA GLN A 62 5.23 13.06 15.02
C GLN A 62 5.96 14.36 15.36
N GLY A 63 6.45 14.46 16.59
CA GLY A 63 7.27 15.59 17.04
C GLY A 63 8.60 15.70 16.27
N PRO A 64 9.25 16.88 16.31
CA PRO A 64 10.48 17.15 15.55
C PRO A 64 11.69 16.29 15.95
N GLU A 65 11.63 15.62 17.11
CA GLU A 65 12.70 14.74 17.59
C GLU A 65 12.47 13.25 17.26
N MET A 66 11.31 12.89 16.69
CA MET A 66 11.07 11.52 16.26
C MET A 66 11.79 11.24 14.94
N ALA A 67 12.37 10.04 14.82
CA ALA A 67 12.86 9.59 13.53
C ALA A 67 11.71 9.57 12.51
N HIS A 68 11.93 10.16 11.34
CA HIS A 68 10.95 10.17 10.24
C HIS A 68 10.88 8.79 9.56
N VAL A 69 10.33 7.81 10.29
CA VAL A 69 10.21 6.42 9.81
C VAL A 69 8.94 6.25 8.98
N TYR A 70 7.88 6.99 9.31
CA TYR A 70 6.60 6.91 8.60
C TYR A 70 6.50 7.85 7.41
N THR A 71 5.75 7.38 6.41
CA THR A 71 5.34 8.14 5.23
C THR A 71 3.82 8.24 5.18
N PHE A 72 3.33 9.33 4.60
CA PHE A 72 1.91 9.69 4.59
C PHE A 72 1.49 9.91 3.15
N HIS A 73 0.45 9.22 2.70
CA HIS A 73 0.01 9.22 1.31
C HIS A 73 -1.51 9.38 1.24
N ALA A 74 -1.99 10.31 0.42
CA ALA A 74 -3.42 10.44 0.17
C ALA A 74 -3.93 9.28 -0.71
N PRO A 75 -5.20 8.83 -0.55
CA PRO A 75 -5.77 7.68 -1.25
C PRO A 75 -5.61 7.73 -2.77
N GLU A 76 -5.85 8.89 -3.37
CA GLU A 76 -5.81 9.12 -4.80
C GLU A 76 -4.40 8.94 -5.39
N ILE A 77 -3.36 9.16 -4.58
CA ILE A 77 -1.97 8.94 -5.00
C ILE A 77 -1.64 7.45 -4.96
N ILE A 78 -2.14 6.72 -3.95
CA ILE A 78 -2.04 5.27 -3.90
C ILE A 78 -2.80 4.62 -5.05
N ASP A 79 -4.01 5.10 -5.38
CA ASP A 79 -4.76 4.64 -6.56
C ASP A 79 -3.94 4.82 -7.83
N ARG A 80 -3.33 5.99 -8.02
CA ARG A 80 -2.48 6.26 -9.19
C ARG A 80 -1.30 5.30 -9.29
N VAL A 81 -0.63 5.00 -8.16
CA VAL A 81 0.50 4.06 -8.11
C VAL A 81 0.08 2.63 -8.45
N PHE A 82 -1.05 2.17 -7.92
CA PHE A 82 -1.54 0.81 -8.18
C PHE A 82 -2.04 0.67 -9.60
N ASN A 83 -2.80 1.64 -10.09
CA ASN A 83 -3.32 1.66 -11.46
C ASN A 83 -2.19 1.72 -12.49
N SER A 84 -1.11 2.47 -12.23
CA SER A 84 0.04 2.51 -13.16
C SER A 84 0.83 1.20 -13.21
N ALA A 85 0.69 0.35 -12.20
CA ALA A 85 1.27 -0.98 -12.16
C ALA A 85 0.37 -2.07 -12.75
N GLY A 86 -0.85 -1.74 -13.19
CA GLY A 86 -1.82 -2.70 -13.74
C GLY A 86 -2.75 -3.34 -12.70
N LEU A 87 -2.74 -2.86 -11.46
CA LEU A 87 -3.67 -3.30 -10.42
C LEU A 87 -4.89 -2.39 -10.37
N SER A 88 -6.04 -2.94 -10.01
CA SER A 88 -7.26 -2.16 -9.73
C SER A 88 -7.56 -2.14 -8.24
N VAL A 89 -7.73 -0.95 -7.66
CA VAL A 89 -8.13 -0.80 -6.25
C VAL A 89 -9.62 -1.07 -6.09
N LEU A 90 -9.97 -1.97 -5.17
CA LEU A 90 -11.36 -2.43 -4.97
C LEU A 90 -12.02 -1.79 -3.76
N ARG A 91 -11.32 -1.70 -2.64
CA ARG A 91 -11.84 -1.18 -1.38
C ARG A 91 -10.72 -0.81 -0.42
N ARG A 92 -11.08 -0.06 0.62
CA ARG A 92 -10.20 0.33 1.73
C ARG A 92 -10.82 -0.03 3.08
N HIS A 93 -9.98 -0.27 4.08
CA HIS A 93 -10.39 -0.51 5.47
C HIS A 93 -9.50 0.30 6.41
N GLN A 94 -10.09 1.19 7.20
CA GLN A 94 -9.36 1.97 8.21
C GLN A 94 -9.17 1.16 9.49
N VAL A 95 -7.95 1.10 10.02
CA VAL A 95 -7.60 0.44 11.28
C VAL A 95 -6.57 1.29 12.03
N GLY A 96 -7.03 2.04 13.03
CA GLY A 96 -6.16 2.97 13.77
C GLY A 96 -5.55 4.00 12.83
N LYS A 97 -4.22 4.14 12.85
CA LYS A 97 -3.48 5.05 11.94
C LYS A 97 -3.37 4.55 10.48
N SER A 98 -3.66 3.27 10.23
CA SER A 98 -3.39 2.62 8.96
C SER A 98 -4.67 2.48 8.13
N THR A 99 -4.57 2.78 6.84
CA THR A 99 -5.57 2.44 5.84
C THR A 99 -5.07 1.25 5.04
N PHE A 100 -5.80 0.14 5.10
CA PHE A 100 -5.53 -1.04 4.28
C PHE A 100 -6.21 -0.89 2.92
N VAL A 101 -5.43 -0.95 1.85
CA VAL A 101 -5.95 -0.99 0.47
C VAL A 101 -6.03 -2.44 0.01
N VAL A 102 -7.15 -2.81 -0.61
CA VAL A 102 -7.34 -4.09 -1.30
C VAL A 102 -7.33 -3.81 -2.79
N ALA A 103 -6.37 -4.38 -3.50
CA ALA A 103 -6.24 -4.30 -4.95
C ALA A 103 -6.27 -5.69 -5.59
N THR A 104 -6.61 -5.75 -6.87
CA THR A 104 -6.67 -6.99 -7.65
C THR A 104 -5.90 -6.86 -8.95
N ASN A 105 -5.36 -7.98 -9.42
CA ASN A 105 -4.88 -8.10 -10.79
C ASN A 105 -6.08 -8.41 -11.69
N ALA A 106 -6.44 -7.47 -12.56
CA ALA A 106 -7.59 -7.59 -13.46
C ALA A 106 -7.29 -8.56 -14.62
#